data_AF-A0AA96PIV3-F1
#
_entry.id   AF-A0AA96PIV3-F1
#
_cell.length_a   1.000
_cell.length_b   1.000
_cell.length_c   1.000
_cell.angle_alpha   90.00
_cell.angle_beta   90.00
_cell.angle_gamma   90.00
#
_symmetry.space_group_name_H-M   'P 1'
#
loop_
_entity.id
_entity.type
_entity.pdbx_description
1 polymer ?
#
loop_
_entity_poly.entity_id
_entity_poly.type
_entity_poly.pdbx_seq_one_letter_code
_entity_poly.pdbx_strand_id
1 'polypeptide(L)'
;MASFLIIAPFGAFAMLMMVTSIAISLFAAAALSLGIVAWDVIRGGSLKMLAAGSVLIFSALGCYITLVDGNWSPIAVRLAVDGGVLAIALLSLTFRFPFTLQYAREHVDVETSKLPGFMKANYIITWAWTGAFVLMLIADMLMIYMPSLPLWIGFAIAFAARNSAVAFTKWYPQYRRAKYGAAKPAEPLKP
;
A
#
# COMPACT_ATOMS: atom_id res chain seq x y z
N MET A 1 9.85 11.56 3.82
CA MET A 1 10.44 10.66 2.78
C MET A 1 9.96 9.20 2.87
N ALA A 2 9.02 8.83 3.76
CA ALA A 2 8.64 7.42 3.98
C ALA A 2 7.73 6.78 2.92
N SER A 3 7.05 7.56 2.06
CA SER A 3 6.07 7.00 1.11
C SER A 3 6.68 6.10 0.03
N PHE A 4 7.93 6.33 -0.36
CA PHE A 4 8.62 5.51 -1.36
C PHE A 4 9.04 4.13 -0.82
N LEU A 5 9.36 4.04 0.46
CA LEU A 5 9.78 2.78 1.10
C LEU A 5 8.66 1.74 1.10
N ILE A 6 7.41 2.16 1.27
CA ILE A 6 6.25 1.24 1.31
C ILE A 6 6.04 0.54 -0.04
N ILE A 7 6.38 1.22 -1.14
CA ILE A 7 6.14 0.74 -2.50
C ILE A 7 7.33 -0.06 -3.01
N ALA A 8 8.51 0.13 -2.43
CA ALA A 8 9.76 -0.46 -2.89
C ALA A 8 9.69 -2.00 -3.04
N PRO A 9 9.14 -2.78 -2.09
CA PRO A 9 9.02 -4.23 -2.27
C PRO A 9 8.17 -4.64 -3.46
N PHE A 10 7.04 -3.97 -3.66
CA PHE A 10 6.14 -4.27 -4.76
C PHE A 10 6.69 -3.81 -6.11
N GLY A 11 7.43 -2.69 -6.14
CA GLY A 11 8.14 -2.24 -7.33
C GLY A 11 9.25 -3.21 -7.71
N ALA A 12 10.05 -3.65 -6.74
CA ALA A 12 11.09 -4.66 -6.93
C ALA A 12 10.49 -5.98 -7.43
N PHE A 13 9.42 -6.46 -6.80
CA PHE A 13 8.67 -7.64 -7.26
C PHE A 13 8.24 -7.49 -8.73
N ALA A 14 7.56 -6.39 -9.07
CA ALA A 14 7.05 -6.16 -10.42
C ALA A 14 8.18 -6.12 -11.47
N MET A 15 9.30 -5.46 -11.18
CA MET A 15 10.44 -5.40 -12.08
C MET A 15 11.16 -6.74 -12.23
N LEU A 16 11.41 -7.44 -11.12
CA LEU A 16 12.09 -8.74 -11.13
C LEU A 16 11.27 -9.80 -11.85
N MET A 17 9.94 -9.74 -11.76
CA MET A 17 9.06 -10.64 -12.51
C MET A 17 9.18 -10.50 -14.04
N MET A 18 9.79 -9.42 -14.55
CA MET A 18 10.03 -9.24 -16.00
C MET A 18 11.33 -9.89 -16.47
N VAL A 19 12.29 -10.11 -15.58
CA VAL A 19 13.67 -10.49 -15.96
C VAL A 19 14.20 -11.71 -15.21
N THR A 20 13.48 -12.22 -14.20
CA THR A 20 13.89 -13.35 -13.36
C THR A 20 12.74 -14.34 -13.14
N SER A 21 13.01 -15.40 -12.36
CA SER A 21 11.99 -16.36 -11.96
C SER A 21 11.04 -15.81 -10.88
N ILE A 22 9.87 -16.44 -10.79
CA ILE A 22 8.84 -16.13 -9.79
C ILE A 22 9.41 -16.22 -8.36
N ALA A 23 10.13 -17.32 -8.06
CA ALA A 23 10.70 -17.54 -6.74
C ALA A 23 11.71 -16.44 -6.36
N ILE A 24 12.64 -16.09 -7.27
CA ILE A 24 13.61 -15.02 -7.03
C ILE A 24 12.90 -13.69 -6.77
N SER A 25 11.89 -13.37 -7.57
CA SER A 25 11.11 -12.14 -7.44
C SER A 25 10.40 -12.05 -6.07
N LEU A 26 9.79 -13.14 -5.62
CA LEU A 26 9.09 -13.21 -4.33
C LEU A 26 10.06 -13.11 -3.15
N PHE A 27 11.16 -13.88 -3.15
CA PHE A 27 12.12 -13.84 -2.05
C PHE A 27 12.90 -12.53 -1.99
N ALA A 28 13.23 -11.92 -3.13
CA ALA A 28 13.83 -10.59 -3.16
C ALA A 28 12.88 -9.53 -2.58
N ALA A 29 11.60 -9.58 -2.94
CA ALA A 29 10.59 -8.67 -2.38
C ALA A 29 10.33 -8.92 -0.89
N ALA A 30 10.36 -10.19 -0.44
CA ALA A 30 10.29 -10.57 0.96
C ALA A 30 11.49 -10.01 1.75
N ALA A 31 12.71 -10.20 1.24
CA ALA A 31 13.93 -9.71 1.86
C ALA A 31 13.95 -8.17 1.94
N LEU A 32 13.50 -7.48 0.88
CA LEU A 32 13.38 -6.04 0.87
C LEU A 32 12.33 -5.54 1.88
N SER A 33 11.16 -6.19 1.93
CA SER A 33 10.13 -5.90 2.92
C SER A 33 10.64 -6.09 4.35
N LEU A 34 11.35 -7.19 4.60
CA LEU A 34 11.91 -7.52 5.90
C LEU A 34 12.99 -6.51 6.30
N GLY A 35 13.88 -6.13 5.38
CA GLY A 35 14.91 -5.12 5.62
C GLY A 35 14.30 -3.76 5.97
N ILE A 36 13.22 -3.35 5.30
CA ILE A 36 12.51 -2.10 5.61
C ILE A 36 11.87 -2.17 7.00
N VAL A 37 11.21 -3.29 7.33
CA VAL A 37 10.61 -3.50 8.66
C VAL A 37 11.69 -3.49 9.75
N ALA A 38 12.78 -4.23 9.56
CA ALA A 38 13.88 -4.31 10.51
C ALA A 38 14.52 -2.94 10.73
N TRP A 39 14.78 -2.20 9.65
CA TRP A 39 15.34 -0.86 9.71
C TRP A 39 14.46 0.12 10.49
N ASP A 40 13.14 0.07 10.26
CA ASP A 40 12.17 0.92 10.92
C ASP A 40 12.09 0.60 12.43
N VAL A 41 12.04 -0.69 12.79
CA VAL A 41 12.04 -1.15 14.19
C VAL A 41 13.33 -0.78 14.92
N ILE A 42 14.50 -0.96 14.29
CA ILE A 42 15.81 -0.59 14.87
C ILE A 42 15.88 0.91 15.18
N ARG A 43 15.18 1.75 14.40
CA ARG A 43 15.11 3.19 14.63
C ARG A 43 14.01 3.61 15.62
N GLY A 44 13.36 2.66 16.28
CA GLY A 44 12.26 2.92 17.21
C GLY A 44 10.93 3.26 16.53
N GLY A 45 10.79 2.97 15.23
CA GLY A 45 9.55 3.11 14.47
C GLY A 45 8.52 2.03 14.83
N SER A 46 7.27 2.22 14.37
CA SER A 46 6.19 1.27 14.64
C SER A 46 6.08 0.19 13.57
N LEU A 47 5.78 -1.04 13.99
CA LEU A 47 5.54 -2.13 13.05
C LEU A 47 4.28 -1.85 12.22
N LYS A 48 4.49 -1.54 10.95
CA LYS A 48 3.41 -1.25 10.01
C LYS A 48 2.74 -2.52 9.51
N MET A 49 1.43 -2.58 9.58
CA MET A 49 0.62 -3.74 9.22
C MET A 49 0.79 -4.13 7.75
N LEU A 50 0.84 -3.14 6.85
CA LEU A 50 1.06 -3.39 5.44
C LEU A 50 2.47 -3.95 5.17
N ALA A 51 3.48 -3.44 5.87
CA ALA A 51 4.86 -3.92 5.71
C ALA A 51 5.03 -5.34 6.25
N ALA A 52 4.53 -5.61 7.45
CA ALA A 52 4.52 -6.95 8.05
C ALA A 52 3.72 -7.95 7.19
N GLY A 53 2.54 -7.54 6.72
CA GLY A 53 1.72 -8.36 5.84
C GLY A 53 2.38 -8.63 4.48
N SER A 54 3.16 -7.66 3.94
CA SER A 54 3.94 -7.86 2.71
C SER A 54 5.03 -8.90 2.89
N VAL A 55 5.78 -8.86 4.01
CA VAL A 55 6.77 -9.90 4.36
C VAL A 55 6.09 -11.27 4.38
N LEU A 56 4.93 -11.36 5.04
CA LEU A 56 4.20 -12.60 5.19
C LEU A 56 3.71 -13.14 3.85
N ILE A 57 3.07 -12.31 3.01
CA ILE A 57 2.58 -12.69 1.69
C ILE A 57 3.72 -13.17 0.79
N PHE A 58 4.79 -12.37 0.65
CA PHE A 58 5.90 -12.71 -0.24
C PHE A 58 6.64 -13.97 0.22
N SER A 59 6.87 -14.11 1.53
CA SER A 59 7.52 -15.30 2.09
C SER A 59 6.64 -16.55 1.93
N ALA A 60 5.34 -16.44 2.23
CA ALA A 60 4.41 -17.55 2.14
C ALA A 60 4.24 -18.03 0.69
N LEU A 61 4.03 -17.11 -0.25
CA LEU A 61 3.96 -17.46 -1.68
C LEU A 61 5.30 -17.97 -2.20
N GLY A 62 6.41 -17.37 -1.79
CA GLY A 62 7.75 -17.83 -2.16
C GLY A 62 7.98 -19.28 -1.73
N CYS A 63 7.72 -19.60 -0.47
CA CYS A 63 7.82 -20.96 0.06
C CYS A 63 6.82 -21.93 -0.60
N TYR A 64 5.58 -21.49 -0.85
CA TYR A 64 4.59 -22.36 -1.50
C TYR A 64 5.02 -22.75 -2.91
N ILE A 65 5.52 -21.79 -3.70
CA ILE A 65 5.93 -22.02 -5.07
C ILE A 65 7.21 -22.87 -5.14
N THR A 66 8.12 -22.74 -4.18
CA THR A 66 9.35 -23.54 -4.17
C THR A 66 9.19 -24.93 -3.57
N LEU A 67 8.31 -25.11 -2.59
CA LEU A 67 8.19 -26.35 -1.82
C LEU A 67 6.97 -27.21 -2.17
N VAL A 68 5.92 -26.61 -2.76
CA VAL A 68 4.64 -27.27 -2.98
C VAL A 68 4.27 -27.34 -4.46
N ASP A 69 4.09 -26.18 -5.12
CA ASP A 69 3.68 -26.13 -6.52
C ASP A 69 4.32 -24.96 -7.29
N GLY A 70 5.30 -25.29 -8.12
CA GLY A 70 6.03 -24.36 -8.96
C GLY A 70 5.33 -23.96 -10.26
N ASN A 71 4.17 -24.55 -10.59
CA ASN A 71 3.51 -24.37 -11.89
C ASN A 71 2.61 -23.13 -11.97
N TRP A 72 2.68 -22.25 -10.97
CA TRP A 72 1.90 -21.03 -10.97
C TRP A 72 2.34 -20.08 -12.08
N SER A 73 1.37 -19.57 -12.84
CA SER A 73 1.66 -18.56 -13.86
C SER A 73 2.07 -17.23 -13.20
N PRO A 74 2.89 -16.41 -13.87
CA PRO A 74 3.24 -15.07 -13.37
C PRO A 74 2.02 -14.21 -13.02
N ILE A 75 0.93 -14.33 -13.78
CA ILE A 75 -0.31 -13.59 -13.55
C ILE A 75 -1.02 -14.10 -12.28
N ALA A 76 -1.09 -15.42 -12.07
CA ALA A 76 -1.71 -16.00 -10.88
C ALA A 76 -1.00 -15.55 -9.58
N VAL A 77 0.33 -15.46 -9.62
CA VAL A 77 1.13 -14.98 -8.48
C VAL A 77 0.86 -13.50 -8.20
N ARG A 78 0.81 -12.65 -9.24
CA ARG A 78 0.46 -11.23 -9.05
C ARG A 78 -0.93 -11.06 -8.47
N LEU A 79 -1.90 -11.81 -8.99
CA LEU A 79 -3.28 -11.83 -8.49
C LEU A 79 -3.32 -12.22 -6.99
N ALA A 80 -2.54 -13.22 -6.58
CA ALA A 80 -2.46 -13.64 -5.19
C ALA A 80 -1.79 -12.59 -4.29
N VAL A 81 -0.73 -11.92 -4.76
CA VAL A 81 -0.10 -10.81 -4.04
C VAL A 81 -1.07 -9.65 -3.87
N ASP A 82 -1.69 -9.17 -4.95
CA ASP A 82 -2.61 -8.04 -4.92
C ASP A 82 -3.88 -8.38 -4.13
N GLY A 83 -4.37 -9.62 -4.23
CA GLY A 83 -5.47 -10.13 -3.42
C GLY A 83 -5.13 -10.17 -1.93
N GLY A 84 -3.92 -10.61 -1.57
CA GLY A 84 -3.45 -10.60 -0.19
C GLY A 84 -3.33 -9.19 0.39
N VAL A 85 -2.79 -8.25 -0.39
CA VAL A 85 -2.68 -6.84 0.03
C VAL A 85 -4.06 -6.19 0.17
N LEU A 86 -4.97 -6.47 -0.76
CA LEU A 86 -6.36 -6.03 -0.67
C LEU A 86 -7.03 -6.59 0.59
N ALA A 87 -6.81 -7.88 0.90
CA ALA A 87 -7.33 -8.52 2.10
C ALA A 87 -6.82 -7.82 3.37
N ILE A 88 -5.52 -7.48 3.44
CA ILE A 88 -4.95 -6.71 4.56
C ILE A 88 -5.66 -5.36 4.69
N ALA A 89 -5.85 -4.63 3.57
CA ALA A 89 -6.50 -3.33 3.58
C ALA A 89 -7.96 -3.42 4.08
N LEU A 90 -8.72 -4.40 3.58
CA LEU A 90 -10.11 -4.64 3.99
C LEU A 90 -10.21 -5.08 5.46
N LEU A 91 -9.35 -6.00 5.90
CA LEU A 91 -9.29 -6.43 7.30
C LEU A 91 -8.99 -5.24 8.23
N SER A 92 -8.09 -4.33 7.82
CA SER A 92 -7.81 -3.10 8.57
C SER A 92 -9.06 -2.24 8.79
N LEU A 93 -9.90 -2.12 7.76
CA LEU A 93 -11.15 -1.36 7.81
C LEU A 93 -12.18 -2.08 8.69
N THR A 94 -12.29 -3.41 8.57
CA THR A 94 -13.19 -4.25 9.37
C THR A 94 -12.87 -4.17 10.86
N PHE A 95 -11.59 -4.21 11.23
CA PHE A 95 -11.14 -4.04 12.63
C PHE A 95 -11.13 -2.58 13.09
N ARG A 96 -11.69 -1.66 12.29
CA ARG A 96 -11.75 -0.21 12.56
C ARG A 96 -10.39 0.44 12.83
N PHE A 97 -9.33 -0.18 12.31
CA PHE A 97 -7.96 0.25 12.48
C PHE A 97 -7.31 0.43 11.10
N PRO A 98 -7.60 1.55 10.40
CA PRO A 98 -7.13 1.79 9.04
C PRO A 98 -5.60 1.67 8.99
N PHE A 99 -5.07 0.87 8.06
CA PHE A 99 -3.62 0.60 8.03
C PHE A 99 -2.78 1.88 7.87
N THR A 100 -3.34 2.93 7.26
CA THR A 100 -2.66 4.22 7.09
C THR A 100 -2.46 4.97 8.40
N LEU A 101 -3.21 4.62 9.45
CA LEU A 101 -3.15 5.29 10.75
C LEU A 101 -1.77 5.18 11.41
N GLN A 102 -1.13 4.02 11.30
CA GLN A 102 0.21 3.78 11.84
C GLN A 102 1.23 4.73 11.19
N TYR A 103 1.15 4.87 9.87
CA TYR A 103 1.99 5.81 9.12
C TYR A 103 1.68 7.26 9.47
N ALA A 104 0.40 7.62 9.59
CA ALA A 104 0.00 8.99 9.87
C ALA A 104 0.48 9.45 11.25
N ARG A 105 0.39 8.59 12.28
CA ARG A 105 0.82 8.90 13.65
C ARG A 105 2.31 9.18 13.77
N GLU A 106 3.14 8.55 12.94
CA GLU A 106 4.58 8.82 12.92
C GLU A 106 4.95 10.17 12.27
N HIS A 107 4.05 10.74 11.46
CA HIS A 107 4.31 11.95 10.67
C HIS A 107 3.60 13.20 11.19
N VAL A 108 2.73 13.06 12.21
CA VAL A 108 1.97 14.17 12.77
C VAL A 108 2.24 14.29 14.27
N ASP A 109 2.15 15.50 14.79
CA ASP A 109 2.24 15.76 16.22
C ASP A 109 1.02 15.20 16.99
N VAL A 110 1.18 15.06 18.31
CA VAL A 110 0.17 14.48 19.18
C VAL A 110 -1.14 15.29 19.17
N GLU A 111 -1.08 16.62 19.04
CA GLU A 111 -2.28 17.47 19.00
C GLU A 111 -3.08 17.25 17.71
N THR A 112 -2.39 17.20 16.57
CA THR A 112 -2.98 16.85 15.27
C THR A 112 -3.60 15.46 15.30
N SER A 113 -2.96 14.49 15.96
CA SER A 113 -3.47 13.12 16.08
C SER A 113 -4.79 13.02 16.87
N LYS A 114 -5.05 13.97 17.78
CA LYS A 114 -6.25 14.04 18.62
C LYS A 114 -7.41 14.76 17.94
N LEU A 115 -7.19 15.41 16.80
CA LEU A 115 -8.25 16.12 16.09
C LEU A 115 -9.35 15.14 15.64
N PRO A 116 -10.64 15.49 15.78
CA PRO A 116 -11.75 14.60 15.40
C PRO A 116 -11.75 14.26 13.90
N GLY A 117 -11.14 15.12 13.08
CA GLY A 117 -10.96 14.89 11.66
C GLY A 117 -9.88 13.87 11.29
N PHE A 118 -8.94 13.55 12.19
CA PHE A 118 -7.75 12.75 11.89
C PHE A 118 -8.10 11.30 11.54
N MET A 119 -8.98 10.66 12.33
CA MET A 119 -9.45 9.31 12.04
C MET A 119 -10.21 9.25 10.71
N LYS A 120 -11.15 10.20 10.48
CA LYS A 120 -11.91 10.27 9.22
C LYS A 120 -11.00 10.40 7.99
N ALA A 121 -9.91 11.17 8.10
CA ALA A 121 -8.95 11.30 7.01
C ALA A 121 -8.22 9.97 6.72
N ASN A 122 -7.80 9.25 7.76
CA ASN A 122 -7.16 7.95 7.60
C ASN A 122 -8.09 6.90 6.97
N TYR A 123 -9.37 6.89 7.34
CA TYR A 123 -10.36 6.03 6.67
C TYR A 123 -10.48 6.35 5.18
N ILE A 124 -10.58 7.63 4.82
CA ILE A 124 -10.72 8.04 3.41
C ILE A 124 -9.47 7.69 2.60
N ILE A 125 -8.28 7.91 3.18
CA ILE A 125 -7.02 7.52 2.54
C ILE A 125 -6.93 6.00 2.41
N THR A 126 -7.31 5.24 3.44
CA THR A 126 -7.33 3.77 3.40
C THR A 126 -8.29 3.24 2.33
N TRP A 127 -9.47 3.87 2.19
CA TRP A 127 -10.41 3.54 1.11
C TRP A 127 -9.85 3.86 -0.27
N ALA A 128 -9.13 4.97 -0.43
CA ALA A 128 -8.46 5.29 -1.69
C ALA A 128 -7.40 4.24 -2.06
N TRP A 129 -6.61 3.77 -1.09
CA TRP A 129 -5.68 2.66 -1.28
C TRP A 129 -6.39 1.35 -1.62
N THR A 130 -7.49 1.05 -0.91
CA THR A 130 -8.31 -0.14 -1.18
C THR A 130 -8.84 -0.12 -2.62
N GLY A 131 -9.33 1.02 -3.10
CA GLY A 131 -9.75 1.21 -4.48
C GLY A 131 -8.61 0.99 -5.48
N ALA A 132 -7.39 1.48 -5.18
CA ALA A 132 -6.22 1.21 -6.00
C ALA A 132 -5.88 -0.29 -6.08
N PHE A 133 -5.93 -1.01 -4.95
CA PHE A 133 -5.70 -2.46 -4.94
C PHE A 133 -6.77 -3.23 -5.71
N VAL A 134 -8.03 -2.79 -5.66
CA VAL A 134 -9.11 -3.36 -6.49
C VAL A 134 -8.83 -3.14 -7.98
N LEU A 135 -8.41 -1.93 -8.38
CA LEU A 135 -8.05 -1.65 -9.78
C LEU A 135 -6.88 -2.52 -10.27
N MET A 136 -5.88 -2.72 -9.42
CA MET A 136 -4.76 -3.62 -9.70
C MET A 136 -5.22 -5.06 -9.90
N LEU A 137 -6.05 -5.57 -9.00
CA LEU A 137 -6.60 -6.93 -9.07
C LEU A 137 -7.48 -7.11 -10.33
N ILE A 138 -8.28 -6.11 -10.70
CA ILE A 138 -9.04 -6.10 -11.96
C ILE A 138 -8.11 -6.12 -13.17
N ALA A 139 -7.00 -5.37 -13.14
CA ALA A 139 -6.02 -5.37 -14.23
C ALA A 139 -5.39 -6.77 -14.42
N ASP A 140 -5.01 -7.45 -13.34
CA ASP A 140 -4.51 -8.81 -13.42
C ASP A 140 -5.57 -9.80 -13.93
N MET A 141 -6.83 -9.69 -13.47
CA MET A 141 -7.92 -10.52 -14.00
C MET A 141 -8.15 -10.28 -15.50
N LEU A 142 -8.12 -9.04 -15.97
CA LEU A 142 -8.25 -8.71 -17.39
C LEU A 142 -7.15 -9.38 -18.22
N MET A 143 -5.92 -9.48 -17.70
CA MET A 143 -4.83 -10.19 -18.38
C MET A 143 -5.07 -11.71 -18.49
N ILE A 144 -5.85 -12.30 -17.59
CA ILE A 144 -6.25 -13.72 -17.67
C ILE A 144 -7.32 -13.92 -18.76
N TYR A 145 -8.35 -13.06 -18.77
CA TYR A 145 -9.49 -13.20 -19.68
C TYR A 145 -9.23 -12.65 -21.09
N MET A 146 -8.28 -11.73 -21.24
CA MET A 146 -7.90 -11.12 -22.51
C MET A 146 -6.39 -11.26 -22.76
N PRO A 147 -5.88 -12.48 -23.02
CA PRO A 147 -4.46 -12.74 -23.18
C PRO A 147 -3.83 -12.06 -24.42
N SER A 148 -4.65 -11.52 -25.33
CA SER A 148 -4.20 -10.69 -26.44
C SER A 148 -3.77 -9.28 -26.02
N LEU A 149 -4.06 -8.87 -24.79
CA LEU A 149 -3.62 -7.57 -24.28
C LEU A 149 -2.11 -7.56 -24.02
N PRO A 150 -1.39 -6.50 -24.45
CA PRO A 150 0.00 -6.33 -24.09
C PRO A 150 0.22 -6.32 -22.57
N LEU A 151 1.21 -7.08 -22.10
CA LEU A 151 1.55 -7.20 -20.67
C LEU A 151 1.84 -5.84 -20.01
N TRP A 152 2.33 -4.86 -20.77
CA TRP A 152 2.61 -3.51 -20.27
C TRP A 152 1.37 -2.78 -19.76
N ILE A 153 0.17 -3.14 -20.23
CA ILE A 153 -1.08 -2.52 -19.78
C ILE A 153 -1.33 -2.83 -18.30
N GLY A 154 -1.14 -4.07 -17.87
CA GLY A 154 -1.28 -4.45 -16.46
C GLY A 154 -0.31 -3.67 -15.57
N PHE A 155 0.95 -3.57 -15.99
CA PHE A 155 1.95 -2.75 -15.30
C PHE A 155 1.59 -1.26 -15.27
N ALA A 156 1.11 -0.71 -16.38
CA ALA A 156 0.71 0.69 -16.47
C ALA A 156 -0.46 1.00 -15.53
N ILE A 157 -1.48 0.13 -15.48
CA ILE A 157 -2.60 0.28 -14.55
C ILE A 157 -2.13 0.19 -13.10
N ALA A 158 -1.31 -0.82 -12.78
CA ALA A 158 -0.80 -0.98 -11.42
C ALA A 158 0.06 0.21 -10.97
N PHE A 159 0.92 0.69 -11.87
CA PHE A 159 1.72 1.88 -11.63
C PHE A 159 0.84 3.12 -11.45
N ALA A 160 -0.12 3.37 -12.35
CA ALA A 160 -1.01 4.51 -12.28
C ALA A 160 -1.85 4.50 -11.00
N ALA A 161 -2.54 3.39 -10.71
CA ALA A 161 -3.39 3.23 -9.54
C ALA A 161 -2.62 3.49 -8.23
N ARG A 162 -1.41 2.93 -8.12
CA ARG A 162 -0.57 3.11 -6.94
C ARG A 162 -0.06 4.54 -6.80
N ASN A 163 0.41 5.16 -7.88
CA ASN A 163 0.87 6.56 -7.86
C ASN A 163 -0.28 7.53 -7.55
N SER A 164 -1.48 7.27 -8.07
CA SER A 164 -2.68 8.04 -7.74
C SER A 164 -3.02 7.96 -6.25
N ALA A 165 -2.94 6.78 -5.63
CA ALA A 165 -3.16 6.61 -4.19
C ALA A 165 -2.13 7.38 -3.35
N VAL A 166 -0.86 7.38 -3.77
CA VAL A 166 0.22 8.15 -3.12
C VAL A 166 -0.01 9.65 -3.25
N ALA A 167 -0.32 10.12 -4.46
CA ALA A 167 -0.61 11.52 -4.73
C ALA A 167 -1.80 11.99 -3.89
N PHE A 168 -2.87 11.18 -3.85
CA PHE A 168 -4.05 11.44 -3.02
C PHE A 168 -3.69 11.50 -1.52
N THR A 169 -2.87 10.58 -1.03
CA THR A 169 -2.42 10.56 0.38
C THR A 169 -1.69 11.85 0.77
N LYS A 170 -0.91 12.44 -0.14
CA LYS A 170 -0.20 13.71 0.09
C LYS A 170 -1.11 14.92 -0.01
N TRP A 171 -1.99 14.93 -1.02
CA TRP A 171 -2.87 16.05 -1.33
C TRP A 171 -4.04 16.19 -0.35
N TYR A 172 -4.67 15.08 0.03
CA TYR A 172 -5.93 15.09 0.78
C TYR A 172 -5.85 15.81 2.15
N PRO A 173 -4.78 15.65 2.96
CA PRO A 173 -4.62 16.41 4.19
C PRO A 173 -4.51 17.92 3.96
N GLN A 174 -3.82 18.34 2.90
CA GLN A 174 -3.64 19.76 2.54
C GLN A 174 -4.98 20.36 2.11
N TYR A 175 -5.73 19.65 1.25
CA TYR A 175 -7.08 20.03 0.85
C TYR A 175 -7.99 20.23 2.07
N ARG A 176 -7.96 19.32 3.05
CA ARG A 176 -8.76 19.46 4.28
C ARG A 176 -8.33 20.65 5.12
N ARG A 177 -7.03 20.92 5.26
CA ARG A 177 -6.53 22.09 5.98
C ARG A 177 -6.99 23.39 5.32
N ALA A 178 -6.92 23.49 3.99
CA ALA A 178 -7.39 24.67 3.27
C ALA A 178 -8.92 24.85 3.40
N LYS A 179 -9.70 23.78 3.23
CA LYS A 179 -11.17 23.83 3.23
C LYS A 179 -11.79 24.04 4.61
N TYR A 180 -11.20 23.48 5.66
CA TYR A 180 -11.77 23.50 7.02
C TYR A 180 -10.94 24.30 8.03
N GLY A 181 -9.68 24.64 7.72
CA GLY A 181 -8.81 25.47 8.57
C GLY A 181 -9.00 26.98 8.38
N ALA A 182 -9.46 27.42 7.20
CA ALA A 182 -9.82 28.81 6.93
C ALA A 182 -11.13 29.26 7.60
N ALA A 183 -11.85 28.34 8.25
CA ALA A 183 -13.12 28.59 8.92
C ALA A 183 -12.99 28.91 10.43
N LYS A 184 -11.81 29.35 10.91
CA LYS A 184 -11.73 30.05 12.20
C LYS A 184 -12.17 31.50 11.98
N PRO A 185 -13.28 31.97 12.60
CA PRO A 185 -13.61 33.39 12.57
C PRO A 185 -12.48 34.19 13.21
N ALA A 186 -12.10 35.31 12.60
CA ALA A 186 -11.26 36.29 13.25
C ALA A 186 -11.93 36.69 14.57
N GLU A 187 -11.22 36.50 15.68
CA GLU A 187 -11.66 36.96 16.97
C GLU A 187 -11.80 38.49 16.90
N PRO A 188 -12.98 39.07 17.16
CA PRO A 188 -13.14 40.51 17.07
C PRO A 188 -12.24 41.17 18.11
N LEU A 189 -11.45 42.15 17.67
CA LEU A 189 -10.64 43.02 18.52
C LEU A 189 -11.50 43.50 19.69
N LYS A 190 -11.13 43.12 20.91
CA LYS A 190 -11.74 43.68 22.12
C LYS A 190 -11.40 45.19 22.16
N PRO A 191 -12.39 46.05 22.47
CA PRO A 191 -12.22 47.50 22.55
C PRO A 191 -11.27 47.90 23.68
#